data_AF-A0A7V2UH03-F1
#
_entry.id   AF-A0A7V2UH03-F1
#
_cell.length_a   1.000
_cell.length_b   1.000
_cell.length_c   1.000
_cell.angle_alpha   90.00
_cell.angle_beta   90.00
_cell.angle_gamma   90.00
#
_symmetry.space_group_name_H-M   'P 1'
#
loop_
_entity.id
_entity.type
_entity.pdbx_description
1 polymer ?
#
loop_
_entity_poly.entity_id
_entity_poly.type
_entity_poly.pdbx_seq_one_letter_code
_entity_poly.pdbx_strand_id
1 'polypeptide(L)' 'DLIATVPQRFADRVEDPFGLMTSPHPARLPDIAINLFWHAKYNRDPANLWLRQLLVELFADGTAPRSE' A
#
# COMPACT_ATOMS: atom_id res chain seq x y z
N ASP A 1 8.27 -14.34 24.25
CA ASP A 1 8.39 -13.71 22.92
C ASP A 1 7.09 -13.79 22.16
N LEU A 2 6.86 -12.83 21.26
CA LEU A 2 5.64 -12.68 20.48
C LEU A 2 6.00 -12.48 19.00
N ILE A 3 5.11 -12.91 18.11
CA ILE A 3 5.15 -12.63 16.67
C ILE A 3 3.80 -12.10 16.22
N ALA A 4 3.76 -11.41 15.08
CA ALA A 4 2.53 -10.86 14.52
C ALA A 4 2.50 -11.01 13.00
N THR A 5 1.29 -11.18 12.46
CA THR A 5 1.01 -11.11 11.01
C THR A 5 0.54 -9.71 10.68
N VAL A 6 1.27 -9.00 9.84
CA VAL A 6 1.02 -7.59 9.50
C VAL A 6 1.20 -7.36 7.99
N PRO A 7 0.59 -6.32 7.40
CA PRO A 7 0.86 -5.94 6.00
C PRO A 7 2.32 -5.51 5.80
N GLN A 8 2.89 -5.82 4.63
CA GLN A 8 4.28 -5.50 4.30
C GLN A 8 4.61 -4.01 4.49
N ARG A 9 3.78 -3.10 3.96
CA ARG A 9 3.98 -1.65 4.09
C ARG A 9 4.01 -1.14 5.55
N PHE A 10 3.37 -1.87 6.49
CA PHE A 10 3.49 -1.56 7.91
C PHE A 10 4.83 -2.07 8.45
N ALA A 11 5.19 -3.32 8.11
CA ALA A 11 6.45 -3.94 8.50
C ALA A 11 7.66 -3.09 8.08
N ASP A 12 7.70 -2.64 6.83
CA ASP A 12 8.75 -1.77 6.27
C ASP A 12 8.94 -0.46 7.06
N ARG A 13 7.89 0.03 7.72
CA ARG A 13 7.92 1.27 8.50
C ARG A 13 8.41 1.08 9.93
N VAL A 14 8.33 -0.13 10.45
CA VAL A 14 8.63 -0.44 11.86
C VAL A 14 9.89 -1.29 12.02
N GLU A 15 10.44 -1.84 10.94
CA GLU A 15 11.65 -2.66 10.95
C GLU A 15 12.83 -1.89 11.54
N ASP A 16 13.25 -0.79 10.91
CA ASP A 16 14.39 0.00 11.37
C ASP A 16 14.16 0.71 12.72
N PRO A 17 13.03 1.41 12.97
CA PRO A 17 12.86 2.17 14.21
C PRO A 17 12.83 1.32 15.48
N PHE A 18 12.44 0.05 15.35
CA PHE A 18 12.29 -0.85 16.50
C PHE A 18 13.24 -2.06 16.45
N GLY A 19 14.12 -2.15 15.45
CA GLY A 19 15.05 -3.27 15.28
C GLY A 19 14.35 -4.61 15.11
N LEU A 20 13.24 -4.62 14.39
CA LEU A 20 12.44 -5.83 14.13
C LEU A 20 13.00 -6.58 12.91
N MET A 21 12.49 -7.78 12.68
CA MET A 21 12.79 -8.58 11.49
C MET A 21 11.50 -9.09 10.87
N THR A 22 11.49 -9.22 9.55
CA THR A 22 10.36 -9.73 8.78
C THR A 22 10.67 -11.08 8.12
N SER A 23 9.64 -11.87 7.85
CA SER A 23 9.74 -13.16 7.16
C SER A 23 8.49 -13.38 6.32
N PRO A 24 8.58 -14.05 5.14
CA PRO A 24 7.41 -14.41 4.35
C PRO A 24 6.39 -15.18 5.18
N HIS A 25 5.11 -14.85 5.01
CA HIS A 25 4.05 -15.50 5.77
C HIS A 25 3.94 -16.99 5.39
N PRO A 26 3.95 -17.93 6.35
CA PRO A 26 4.00 -19.37 6.06
C PRO A 26 2.68 -19.92 5.47
N ALA A 27 1.56 -19.27 5.77
CA ALA A 27 0.29 -19.56 5.10
C ALA A 27 0.13 -18.70 3.85
N ARG A 28 -0.49 -19.27 2.80
CA ARG A 28 -0.90 -18.54 1.60
C ARG A 28 -2.06 -17.60 1.95
N LEU A 29 -1.76 -16.32 2.07
CA LEU A 29 -2.75 -15.26 2.29
C LEU A 29 -2.98 -14.51 0.96
N PRO A 30 -4.22 -14.07 0.67
CA PRO A 30 -4.48 -13.24 -0.50
C PRO A 30 -3.88 -11.85 -0.30
N ASP A 31 -3.46 -11.23 -1.39
CA ASP A 31 -3.05 -9.83 -1.40
C ASP A 31 -4.23 -8.89 -1.16
N ILE A 32 -3.95 -7.74 -0.54
CA ILE A 32 -4.96 -6.72 -0.23
C ILE A 32 -4.78 -5.54 -1.20
N ALA A 33 -5.78 -5.32 -2.05
CA ALA A 33 -5.80 -4.16 -2.94
C ALA A 33 -6.14 -2.87 -2.16
N ILE A 34 -5.26 -1.87 -2.24
CA ILE A 34 -5.51 -0.53 -1.68
C ILE A 34 -6.00 0.38 -2.80
N ASN A 35 -7.23 0.88 -2.67
CA ASN A 35 -7.92 1.65 -3.70
C ASN A 35 -8.15 3.10 -3.26
N LEU A 36 -8.09 4.03 -4.22
CA LEU A 36 -8.44 5.44 -4.03
C LEU A 36 -9.84 5.71 -4.57
N PHE A 37 -10.74 6.19 -3.71
CA PHE A 37 -12.13 6.48 -4.08
C PHE A 37 -12.47 7.96 -3.96
N TRP A 38 -13.41 8.41 -4.78
CA TRP A 38 -14.01 9.72 -4.70
C TRP A 38 -15.47 9.65 -5.16
N HIS A 39 -16.30 10.55 -4.66
CA HIS A 39 -17.69 10.64 -5.10
C HIS A 39 -17.78 11.29 -6.49
N ALA A 40 -18.67 10.79 -7.35
CA ALA A 40 -18.81 11.24 -8.75
C ALA A 40 -18.99 12.76 -8.90
N LYS A 41 -19.71 13.40 -7.96
CA LYS A 41 -19.88 14.86 -7.87
C LYS A 41 -18.56 15.63 -7.93
N TYR A 42 -17.47 15.10 -7.36
CA TYR A 42 -16.17 15.76 -7.28
C TYR A 42 -15.19 15.30 -8.37
N ASN A 43 -15.64 14.48 -9.32
CA ASN A 43 -14.74 13.93 -10.33
C ASN A 43 -14.04 15.00 -11.19
N ARG A 44 -14.68 16.17 -11.37
CA ARG A 44 -14.16 17.31 -12.13
C ARG A 44 -13.69 18.47 -11.25
N ASP A 45 -13.70 18.31 -9.93
CA ASP A 45 -13.20 19.33 -9.02
C ASP A 45 -11.66 19.43 -9.15
N PRO A 46 -11.08 20.61 -9.43
CA PRO A 46 -9.64 20.74 -9.66
C PRO A 46 -8.78 20.35 -8.45
N ALA A 47 -9.20 20.68 -7.23
CA ALA A 47 -8.45 20.34 -6.03
C ALA A 47 -8.45 18.82 -5.78
N ASN A 48 -9.60 18.18 -5.96
CA ASN A 48 -9.73 16.73 -5.88
C ASN A 48 -8.92 16.01 -6.98
N LEU A 49 -8.89 16.56 -8.21
CA LEU A 49 -8.06 16.04 -9.29
C LEU A 49 -6.56 16.11 -8.93
N TRP A 50 -6.08 17.27 -8.49
CA TRP A 50 -4.68 17.46 -8.11
C TRP A 50 -4.25 16.47 -7.01
N LEU A 51 -5.04 16.34 -5.94
CA LEU A 51 -4.70 15.44 -4.84
C LEU A 51 -4.69 13.98 -5.30
N ARG A 52 -5.66 13.56 -6.12
CA ARG A 52 -5.69 12.19 -6.66
C ARG A 52 -4.46 11.92 -7.53
N GLN A 53 -4.07 12.86 -8.37
CA GLN A 53 -2.87 12.73 -9.20
C GLN A 53 -1.60 12.61 -8.35
N LEU A 54 -1.46 13.45 -7.32
CA LEU A 54 -0.33 13.39 -6.40
C LEU A 54 -0.27 12.04 -5.65
N LEU A 55 -1.40 11.54 -5.16
CA LEU A 55 -1.46 10.24 -4.49
C LEU A 55 -1.10 9.09 -5.44
N VAL A 56 -1.54 9.15 -6.70
CA VAL A 56 -1.17 8.17 -7.72
C VAL A 56 0.34 8.23 -8.00
N GLU A 57 0.90 9.42 -8.19
CA GLU A 57 2.33 9.61 -8.41
C GLU A 57 3.19 9.02 -7.27
N LEU A 58 2.75 9.21 -6.03
CA LEU A 58 3.53 8.79 -4.85
C LEU A 58 3.31 7.32 -4.45
N PHE A 59 2.15 6.73 -4.72
CA PHE A 59 1.74 5.47 -4.09
C PHE A 59 1.12 4.43 -5.01
N ALA A 60 0.81 4.77 -6.27
CA ALA A 60 0.39 3.75 -7.22
C ALA A 60 1.57 2.82 -7.48
N ASP A 61 1.33 1.51 -7.38
CA ASP A 61 2.36 0.54 -7.71
C ASP A 61 2.72 0.73 -9.19
N GLY A 62 3.98 1.08 -9.47
CA GLY A 62 4.49 1.05 -10.84
C GLY A 62 4.31 -0.37 -11.36
N THR A 63 3.78 -0.53 -12.57
CA THR A 63 3.51 -1.83 -13.21
C THR A 63 4.77 -2.71 -13.19
N ALA A 64 5.01 -3.41 -12.10
CA ALA A 64 6.02 -4.46 -12.05
C ALA A 64 5.51 -5.56 -12.98
N PRO A 65 6.27 -5.98 -14.00
CA PRO A 65 5.83 -7.02 -14.89
C PRO A 65 5.52 -8.25 -14.04
N ARG A 66 4.31 -8.78 -14.19
CA ARG A 66 3.87 -10.02 -13.56
C ARG A 66 4.77 -11.12 -14.11
N SER A 67 5.79 -11.52 -13.35
CA SER A 67 6.64 -12.66 -13.68
C SER A 67 5.76 -13.92 -13.66
N GLU A 68 5.54 -14.49 -14.84
CA GLU A 68 5.19 -15.90 -15.03
C GLU A 68 6.35 -16.82 -14.62
#